data_AF-A0A371DI53-F1
#
_entry.id   AF-A0A371DI53-F1
#
_cell.length_a   1.000
_cell.length_b   1.000
_cell.length_c   1.000
_cell.angle_alpha   90.00
_cell.angle_beta   90.00
_cell.angle_gamma   90.00
#
_symmetry.space_group_name_H-M   'P 1'
#
loop_
_entity.id
_entity.type
_entity.pdbx_description
1 polymer ?
#
loop_
_entity_poly.entity_id
_entity_poly.type
_entity_poly.pdbx_seq_one_letter_code
_entity_poly.pdbx_strand_id
1 'polypeptide(L)'
;MLTICTEAVSYNASPNAQLYSGLIGLGGTAASQIYGLLQSTSYEDNGRAILYNLFEHEPDLPNYTTWLMSRSEVGITNGGVLTISEVLSNMTAVLDAPRFDSPTAADWTTYMDGVYVNGRLISGHSNITDLFEKNGIHVPKDNTVVTFDTGTAFMRGPDYYVHAIYKDIAGAALVPVDPTGTIVAYSVPCNTKLNLTFSFSGTKYPIHPIDAIELGMNDDGTFTCVGSITGGDVPAADWLLGSAFLRNVYQVYNYGNSSDIRAHPATQLLSIVDPEKAWAEADSLLLARLVAYEADYTSTSGLPRATPSHAQSYSGPLATASITAADNEKHTAAASGSGASAATATHAALAGALAEDSIPSSAGNTDLPGLMRNSYIGLGLLGVVLVLLIVVIGLSVTSTRPSKGYRPLMVSRSRTMPMAETAAEDPFYSTPYDSGK
;
A
#
# COMPACT_ATOMS: atom_id res chain seq x y z
N MET A 1 6.29 0.11 -20.85
CA MET A 1 4.85 -0.18 -20.71
C MET A 1 4.67 -0.52 -19.24
N LEU A 2 4.20 0.45 -18.46
CA LEU A 2 4.04 0.34 -17.02
C LEU A 2 2.80 -0.54 -16.79
N THR A 3 2.99 -1.74 -16.27
CA THR A 3 1.86 -2.55 -15.77
C THR A 3 1.33 -1.81 -14.55
N ILE A 4 0.21 -1.09 -14.70
CA ILE A 4 -0.64 -0.81 -13.56
C ILE A 4 -1.19 -2.17 -13.15
N CYS A 5 -0.65 -2.74 -12.08
CA CYS A 5 -1.31 -3.86 -11.43
C CYS A 5 -2.58 -3.27 -10.82
N THR A 6 -3.73 -3.53 -11.43
CA THR A 6 -5.01 -2.98 -11.00
C THR A 6 -5.50 -3.52 -9.65
N GLU A 7 -4.72 -4.41 -9.02
CA GLU A 7 -4.74 -4.77 -7.61
C GLU A 7 -3.59 -5.74 -7.35
N ALA A 8 -2.92 -5.64 -6.21
CA ALA A 8 -1.90 -6.61 -5.81
C ALA A 8 -1.83 -6.79 -4.30
N VAL A 9 -1.77 -8.04 -3.85
CA VAL A 9 -1.36 -8.37 -2.47
C VAL A 9 0.16 -8.36 -2.40
N SER A 10 0.73 -7.51 -1.54
CA SER A 10 2.15 -7.56 -1.16
C SER A 10 2.30 -7.73 0.34
N TYR A 11 3.29 -8.51 0.77
CA TYR A 11 3.62 -8.62 2.19
C TYR A 11 4.25 -7.29 2.65
N ASN A 12 3.61 -6.63 3.62
CA ASN A 12 4.08 -5.42 4.29
C ASN A 12 4.13 -4.11 3.47
N ALA A 13 3.56 -4.05 2.25
CA ALA A 13 3.48 -2.84 1.41
C ALA A 13 4.77 -2.01 1.32
N SER A 14 5.94 -2.66 1.44
CA SER A 14 7.23 -1.97 1.45
C SER A 14 7.71 -1.70 0.03
N PRO A 15 8.29 -0.52 -0.25
CA PRO A 15 8.94 -0.25 -1.53
C PRO A 15 10.22 -1.09 -1.75
N ASN A 16 10.65 -1.88 -0.75
CA ASN A 16 11.80 -2.76 -0.88
C ASN A 16 11.40 -4.11 -1.49
N ALA A 17 11.86 -4.38 -2.71
CA ALA A 17 11.63 -5.63 -3.46
C ALA A 17 12.14 -6.91 -2.75
N GLN A 18 12.85 -6.78 -1.62
CA GLN A 18 13.24 -7.92 -0.78
C GLN A 18 12.14 -8.37 0.19
N LEU A 19 11.04 -7.62 0.34
CA LEU A 19 9.99 -7.89 1.34
C LEU A 19 8.70 -8.49 0.75
N TYR A 20 8.58 -8.64 -0.57
CA TYR A 20 7.47 -9.37 -1.20
C TYR A 20 7.99 -10.36 -2.25
N SER A 21 7.46 -11.58 -2.25
CA SER A 21 7.91 -12.66 -3.15
C SER A 21 7.26 -12.62 -4.53
N GLY A 22 6.29 -11.74 -4.76
CA GLY A 22 5.57 -11.61 -6.02
C GLY A 22 4.33 -10.72 -5.89
N LEU A 23 3.56 -10.65 -6.97
CA LEU A 23 2.27 -9.96 -7.05
C LEU A 23 1.21 -10.96 -7.48
N ILE A 24 0.05 -10.90 -6.84
CA ILE A 24 -1.15 -11.62 -7.28
C ILE A 24 -2.09 -10.57 -7.86
N GLY A 25 -2.29 -10.59 -9.17
CA GLY A 25 -3.23 -9.69 -9.84
C GLY A 25 -4.67 -10.10 -9.54
N LEU A 26 -5.46 -9.16 -9.03
CA LEU A 26 -6.86 -9.40 -8.66
C LEU A 26 -7.86 -8.61 -9.52
N GLY A 27 -7.37 -7.96 -10.59
CA GLY A 27 -8.20 -7.41 -11.66
C GLY A 27 -8.89 -8.48 -12.51
N GLY A 28 -9.76 -8.04 -13.42
CA GLY A 28 -10.50 -8.91 -14.32
C GLY A 28 -9.63 -9.61 -15.36
N THR A 29 -10.04 -10.81 -15.77
CA THR A 29 -9.26 -11.63 -16.73
C THR A 29 -9.01 -10.92 -18.06
N ALA A 30 -9.95 -10.10 -18.56
CA ALA A 30 -9.75 -9.39 -19.83
C ALA A 30 -8.59 -8.36 -19.80
N ALA A 31 -8.15 -7.91 -18.62
CA ALA A 31 -6.98 -7.05 -18.45
C ALA A 31 -5.66 -7.83 -18.35
N SER A 32 -5.71 -9.16 -18.26
CA SER A 32 -4.52 -10.02 -18.15
C SER A 32 -3.75 -10.08 -19.47
N GLN A 33 -2.51 -9.57 -19.47
CA GLN A 33 -1.60 -9.72 -20.61
C GLN A 33 -1.30 -11.19 -20.92
N ILE A 34 -1.24 -12.04 -19.88
CA ILE A 34 -1.01 -13.48 -20.04
C ILE A 34 -2.21 -14.12 -20.73
N TYR A 35 -3.43 -13.79 -20.31
CA TYR A 35 -4.63 -14.24 -21.00
C TYR A 35 -4.64 -13.78 -22.47
N GLY A 36 -4.34 -12.51 -22.72
CA GLY A 36 -4.23 -11.98 -24.09
C GLY A 36 -3.20 -12.71 -24.97
N LEU A 37 -2.06 -13.13 -24.40
CA LEU A 37 -1.03 -13.90 -25.10
C LEU A 37 -1.43 -15.36 -25.36
N LEU A 38 -2.18 -15.97 -24.46
CA LEU A 38 -2.61 -17.37 -24.54
C LEU A 38 -3.95 -17.54 -25.25
N GLN A 39 -4.66 -16.45 -25.53
CA GLN A 39 -5.91 -16.45 -26.27
C GLN A 39 -5.77 -17.22 -27.59
N SER A 40 -6.76 -18.05 -27.92
CA SER A 40 -6.78 -18.94 -29.10
C SER A 40 -5.75 -20.08 -29.10
N THR A 41 -5.05 -20.32 -27.99
CA THR A 41 -4.18 -21.49 -27.80
C THR A 41 -4.88 -22.56 -26.96
N SER A 42 -4.34 -23.78 -26.93
CA SER A 42 -4.79 -24.84 -26.01
C SER A 42 -4.52 -24.54 -24.53
N TYR A 43 -3.85 -23.43 -24.22
CA TYR A 43 -3.48 -23.01 -22.87
C TYR A 43 -4.22 -21.74 -22.42
N GLU A 44 -5.25 -21.30 -23.16
CA GLU A 44 -5.98 -20.06 -22.88
C GLU A 44 -6.45 -19.95 -21.42
N ASP A 45 -7.00 -21.03 -20.87
CA ASP A 45 -7.49 -21.05 -19.48
C ASP A 45 -6.39 -20.88 -18.43
N ASN A 46 -5.11 -21.16 -18.77
CA ASN A 46 -3.99 -20.90 -17.86
C ASN A 46 -3.72 -19.39 -17.67
N GLY A 47 -4.27 -18.54 -18.54
CA GLY A 47 -4.14 -17.09 -18.44
C GLY A 47 -5.22 -16.42 -17.58
N ARG A 48 -6.26 -17.18 -17.18
CA ARG A 48 -7.37 -16.66 -16.36
C ARG A 48 -6.86 -16.16 -15.01
N ALA A 49 -7.42 -15.05 -14.55
CA ALA A 49 -7.08 -14.49 -13.24
C ALA A 49 -7.52 -15.45 -12.12
N ILE A 50 -6.74 -15.53 -11.05
CA ILE A 50 -6.90 -16.55 -9.99
C ILE A 50 -8.31 -16.57 -9.37
N LEU A 51 -8.92 -15.39 -9.19
CA LEU A 51 -10.23 -15.28 -8.55
C LEU A 51 -11.35 -15.83 -9.43
N TYR A 52 -11.23 -15.75 -10.76
CA TYR A 52 -12.21 -16.33 -11.67
C TYR A 52 -12.23 -17.86 -11.53
N ASN A 53 -11.05 -18.48 -11.44
CA ASN A 53 -10.95 -19.92 -11.19
C ASN A 53 -11.56 -20.30 -9.83
N LEU A 54 -11.32 -19.49 -8.79
CA LEU A 54 -11.85 -19.77 -7.46
C LEU A 54 -13.39 -19.67 -7.42
N PHE A 55 -13.97 -18.64 -8.04
CA PHE A 55 -15.41 -18.46 -8.12
C PHE A 55 -16.09 -19.54 -8.98
N GLU A 56 -15.45 -20.00 -10.06
CA GLU A 56 -15.96 -21.13 -10.86
C GLU A 56 -15.97 -22.44 -10.07
N HIS A 57 -15.03 -22.63 -9.12
CA HIS A 57 -14.97 -23.82 -8.26
C HIS A 57 -16.01 -23.81 -7.13
N GLU A 58 -16.45 -22.64 -6.68
CA GLU A 58 -17.42 -22.48 -5.59
C GLU A 58 -18.64 -21.65 -6.06
N PRO A 59 -19.45 -22.15 -7.03
CA PRO A 59 -20.47 -21.36 -7.72
C PRO A 59 -21.65 -20.93 -6.83
N ASP A 60 -21.81 -21.53 -5.65
CA ASP A 60 -22.84 -21.18 -4.68
C ASP A 60 -22.44 -19.99 -3.78
N LEU A 61 -21.17 -19.57 -3.83
CA LEU A 61 -20.63 -18.43 -3.10
C LEU A 61 -20.65 -17.16 -3.95
N PRO A 62 -20.79 -15.97 -3.35
CA PRO A 62 -20.80 -14.73 -4.11
C PRO A 62 -19.41 -14.36 -4.67
N ASN A 63 -19.39 -13.80 -5.88
CA ASN A 63 -18.17 -13.45 -6.62
C ASN A 63 -17.62 -12.07 -6.23
N TYR A 64 -17.24 -11.89 -4.97
CA TYR A 64 -16.57 -10.66 -4.55
C TYR A 64 -15.39 -10.93 -3.62
N THR A 65 -14.48 -9.97 -3.54
CA THR A 65 -13.48 -9.88 -2.48
C THR A 65 -13.77 -8.66 -1.61
N THR A 66 -13.27 -8.68 -0.37
CA THR A 66 -13.36 -7.51 0.51
C THR A 66 -12.02 -7.20 1.14
N TRP A 67 -11.80 -5.92 1.42
CA TRP A 67 -10.52 -5.42 1.89
C TRP A 67 -10.68 -4.44 3.04
N LEU A 68 -9.98 -4.74 4.12
CA LEU A 68 -9.70 -3.82 5.20
C LEU A 68 -8.18 -3.61 5.26
N MET A 69 -7.69 -2.45 4.83
CA MET A 69 -6.26 -2.13 4.93
C MET A 69 -5.99 -1.48 6.28
N SER A 70 -5.01 -1.98 7.04
CA SER A 70 -4.67 -1.44 8.36
C SER A 70 -3.28 -0.83 8.41
N ARG A 71 -3.13 0.07 9.37
CA ARG A 71 -1.88 0.70 9.75
C ARG A 71 -1.84 0.91 11.25
N SER A 72 -0.67 1.15 11.79
CA SER A 72 -0.52 1.61 13.16
C SER A 72 -1.10 3.02 13.30
N GLU A 73 -1.34 3.42 14.55
CA GLU A 73 -1.78 4.77 14.92
C GLU A 73 -0.86 5.85 14.33
N VAL A 74 0.43 5.54 14.19
CA VAL A 74 1.45 6.46 13.65
C VAL A 74 1.62 6.38 12.13
N GLY A 75 0.69 5.81 11.37
CA GLY A 75 0.76 5.89 9.91
C GLY A 75 1.53 4.77 9.21
N ILE A 76 2.06 3.77 9.93
CA ILE A 76 2.90 2.71 9.35
C ILE A 76 2.00 1.54 8.94
N THR A 77 2.11 1.06 7.69
CA THR A 77 1.34 -0.11 7.23
C THR A 77 1.45 -1.27 8.22
N ASN A 78 0.31 -1.84 8.60
CA ASN A 78 0.22 -2.88 9.62
C ASN A 78 -0.78 -3.94 9.18
N GLY A 79 -0.52 -4.56 8.04
CA GLY A 79 -1.34 -5.64 7.50
C GLY A 79 -2.73 -5.20 7.03
N GLY A 80 -3.69 -6.10 7.23
CA GLY A 80 -5.07 -5.92 6.81
C GLY A 80 -5.80 -7.25 6.75
N VAL A 81 -7.02 -7.22 6.23
CA VAL A 81 -7.83 -8.40 5.96
C VAL A 81 -8.26 -8.38 4.50
N LEU A 82 -7.95 -9.47 3.79
CA LEU A 82 -8.55 -9.81 2.51
C LEU A 82 -9.48 -10.99 2.76
N THR A 83 -10.73 -10.87 2.35
CA THR A 83 -11.68 -11.98 2.33
C THR A 83 -12.15 -12.27 0.91
N ILE A 84 -12.64 -13.49 0.70
CA ILE A 84 -13.20 -13.94 -0.57
C ILE A 84 -14.58 -14.49 -0.28
N SER A 85 -15.59 -13.98 -0.98
CA SER A 85 -16.98 -14.41 -0.88
C SER A 85 -17.63 -14.23 0.50
N GLU A 86 -17.03 -13.43 1.37
CA GLU A 86 -17.55 -13.13 2.71
C GLU A 86 -17.22 -11.69 3.11
N VAL A 87 -17.98 -11.15 4.05
CA VAL A 87 -17.76 -9.83 4.67
C VAL A 87 -17.44 -9.99 6.15
N LEU A 88 -16.70 -9.04 6.72
CA LEU A 88 -16.50 -8.98 8.16
C LEU A 88 -17.85 -8.79 8.89
N SER A 89 -18.07 -9.58 9.94
CA SER A 89 -19.36 -9.65 10.64
C SER A 89 -19.82 -8.31 11.25
N ASN A 90 -18.89 -7.42 11.58
CA ASN A 90 -19.15 -6.08 12.10
C ASN A 90 -19.14 -4.98 11.02
N MET A 91 -18.95 -5.32 9.74
CA MET A 91 -18.89 -4.36 8.61
C MET A 91 -19.83 -4.75 7.46
N THR A 92 -20.89 -5.51 7.74
CA THR A 92 -21.88 -5.96 6.74
C THR A 92 -22.60 -4.82 6.04
N ALA A 93 -22.67 -3.64 6.66
CA ALA A 93 -23.25 -2.42 6.08
C ALA A 93 -22.61 -2.01 4.74
N VAL A 94 -21.41 -2.50 4.41
CA VAL A 94 -20.80 -2.26 3.09
C VAL A 94 -21.62 -2.84 1.95
N LEU A 95 -22.38 -3.92 2.18
CA LEU A 95 -23.21 -4.55 1.15
C LEU A 95 -24.43 -3.68 0.80
N ASP A 96 -24.84 -2.79 1.70
CA ASP A 96 -25.90 -1.80 1.48
C ASP A 96 -25.36 -0.44 1.00
N ALA A 97 -24.03 -0.27 0.95
CA ALA A 97 -23.39 0.96 0.50
C ALA A 97 -23.62 1.19 -1.01
N PRO A 98 -23.54 2.45 -1.50
CA PRO A 98 -23.67 2.74 -2.91
C PRO A 98 -22.78 1.85 -3.79
N ARG A 99 -23.39 1.25 -4.81
CA ARG A 99 -22.71 0.41 -5.79
C ARG A 99 -22.23 1.27 -6.95
N PHE A 100 -20.95 1.12 -7.27
CA PHE A 100 -20.26 1.83 -8.32
C PHE A 100 -19.90 0.83 -9.42
N ASP A 101 -20.78 0.68 -10.41
CA ASP A 101 -20.52 -0.18 -11.56
C ASP A 101 -19.43 0.42 -12.45
N SER A 102 -18.51 -0.42 -12.91
CA SER A 102 -17.40 0.01 -13.74
C SER A 102 -17.85 0.31 -15.16
N PRO A 103 -17.47 1.47 -15.74
CA PRO A 103 -17.76 1.78 -17.13
C PRO A 103 -16.95 0.92 -18.10
N THR A 104 -15.88 0.25 -17.64
CA THR A 104 -15.04 -0.64 -18.45
C THR A 104 -15.13 -2.08 -17.98
N ALA A 105 -14.91 -3.02 -18.89
CA ALA A 105 -14.78 -4.43 -18.54
C ALA A 105 -13.43 -4.66 -17.83
N ALA A 106 -13.41 -5.56 -16.85
CA ALA A 106 -12.22 -6.06 -16.15
C ALA A 106 -11.37 -5.06 -15.32
N ASP A 107 -11.63 -3.75 -15.38
CA ASP A 107 -10.95 -2.78 -14.52
C ASP A 107 -11.88 -2.24 -13.42
N TRP A 108 -11.30 -1.94 -12.25
CA TRP A 108 -12.00 -1.38 -11.09
C TRP A 108 -12.16 0.13 -11.18
N THR A 109 -12.71 0.58 -12.31
CA THR A 109 -12.92 2.01 -12.54
C THR A 109 -14.30 2.46 -12.09
N THR A 110 -14.43 3.74 -11.73
CA THR A 110 -15.72 4.40 -11.56
C THR A 110 -15.61 5.90 -11.77
N TYR A 111 -16.73 6.62 -11.68
CA TYR A 111 -16.76 8.07 -11.77
C TYR A 111 -16.64 8.71 -10.40
N MET A 112 -15.77 9.71 -10.30
CA MET A 112 -15.58 10.55 -9.13
C MET A 112 -16.14 11.94 -9.39
N ASP A 113 -16.90 12.48 -8.44
CA ASP A 113 -17.47 13.84 -8.55
C ASP A 113 -16.38 14.91 -8.33
N GLY A 114 -15.41 14.61 -7.47
CA GLY A 114 -14.31 15.50 -7.15
C GLY A 114 -13.74 15.31 -5.74
N VAL A 115 -12.92 16.27 -5.33
CA VAL A 115 -12.24 16.29 -4.02
C VAL A 115 -12.59 17.59 -3.30
N TYR A 116 -13.05 17.49 -2.06
CA TYR A 116 -13.19 18.63 -1.16
C TYR A 116 -11.87 18.88 -0.44
N VAL A 117 -11.39 20.12 -0.51
CA VAL A 117 -10.22 20.61 0.22
C VAL A 117 -10.69 21.69 1.17
N ASN A 118 -10.58 21.46 2.47
CA ASN A 118 -11.10 22.37 3.51
C ASN A 118 -12.58 22.76 3.27
N GLY A 119 -13.39 21.78 2.83
CA GLY A 119 -14.82 21.97 2.54
C GLY A 119 -15.14 22.60 1.18
N ARG A 120 -14.15 23.02 0.39
CA ARG A 120 -14.35 23.52 -0.98
C ARG A 120 -14.17 22.39 -1.99
N LEU A 121 -15.20 22.14 -2.81
CA LEU A 121 -15.15 21.16 -3.89
C LEU A 121 -14.25 21.65 -5.04
N ILE A 122 -13.40 20.73 -5.51
CA ILE A 122 -12.66 20.80 -6.77
C ILE A 122 -13.19 19.64 -7.63
N SER A 123 -13.66 19.92 -8.85
CA SER A 123 -14.29 18.95 -9.76
C SER A 123 -13.89 19.22 -11.22
N GLY A 124 -14.24 18.29 -12.13
CA GLY A 124 -13.95 18.38 -13.56
C GLY A 124 -12.51 18.04 -13.94
N HIS A 125 -12.03 18.58 -15.07
CA HIS A 125 -10.65 18.40 -15.54
C HIS A 125 -10.23 16.94 -15.73
N SER A 126 -11.13 16.12 -16.29
CA SER A 126 -10.78 14.79 -16.79
C SER A 126 -9.87 14.91 -18.01
N ASN A 127 -8.73 14.25 -17.96
CA ASN A 127 -7.77 14.11 -19.07
C ASN A 127 -8.12 12.93 -19.99
N ILE A 128 -9.07 12.08 -19.60
CA ILE A 128 -9.39 10.84 -20.31
C ILE A 128 -10.74 10.83 -21.05
N THR A 129 -11.52 11.91 -20.94
CA THR A 129 -12.85 12.01 -21.55
C THR A 129 -12.83 11.69 -23.05
N ASP A 130 -11.92 12.29 -23.82
CA ASP A 130 -11.82 12.03 -25.27
C ASP A 130 -11.52 10.56 -25.61
N LEU A 131 -10.70 9.89 -24.78
CA LEU A 131 -10.38 8.48 -24.97
C LEU A 131 -11.60 7.60 -24.69
N PHE A 132 -12.36 7.90 -23.64
CA PHE A 132 -13.57 7.15 -23.28
C PHE A 132 -14.68 7.34 -24.32
N GLU A 133 -14.94 8.58 -24.72
CA GLU A 133 -15.96 8.91 -25.72
C GLU A 133 -15.66 8.26 -27.08
N LYS A 134 -14.39 8.21 -27.49
CA LYS A 134 -13.97 7.49 -28.71
C LYS A 134 -14.28 5.99 -28.66
N ASN A 135 -14.30 5.39 -27.47
CA ASN A 135 -14.66 4.00 -27.24
C ASN A 135 -16.16 3.81 -26.95
N GLY A 136 -16.98 4.86 -27.10
CA GLY A 136 -18.43 4.81 -26.88
C GLY A 136 -18.83 4.80 -25.41
N ILE A 137 -17.94 5.22 -24.51
CA ILE A 137 -18.19 5.31 -23.07
C ILE A 137 -18.34 6.78 -22.69
N HIS A 138 -19.52 7.17 -22.24
CA HIS A 138 -19.77 8.55 -21.83
C HIS A 138 -19.11 8.85 -20.48
N VAL A 139 -18.36 9.95 -20.36
CA VAL A 139 -17.89 10.45 -19.06
C VAL A 139 -18.82 11.58 -18.62
N PRO A 140 -19.51 11.45 -17.46
CA PRO A 140 -20.39 12.50 -16.97
C PRO A 140 -19.67 13.83 -16.84
N LYS A 141 -20.37 14.91 -17.17
CA LYS A 141 -19.82 16.26 -17.06
C LYS A 141 -19.37 16.54 -15.62
N ASP A 142 -18.22 17.19 -15.49
CA ASP A 142 -17.59 17.58 -14.23
C ASP A 142 -17.11 16.40 -13.36
N ASN A 143 -17.24 15.15 -13.85
CA ASN A 143 -16.67 13.97 -13.21
C ASN A 143 -15.32 13.62 -13.83
N THR A 144 -14.55 12.85 -13.07
CA THR A 144 -13.30 12.21 -13.51
C THR A 144 -13.43 10.69 -13.38
N VAL A 145 -12.63 9.93 -14.12
CA VAL A 145 -12.54 8.47 -13.99
C VAL A 145 -11.47 8.12 -12.96
N VAL A 146 -11.82 7.27 -11.99
CA VAL A 146 -10.91 6.77 -10.97
C VAL A 146 -10.72 5.27 -11.12
N THR A 147 -9.53 4.76 -10.76
CA THR A 147 -9.28 3.35 -10.48
C THR A 147 -8.83 3.18 -9.03
N PHE A 148 -9.34 2.14 -8.36
CA PHE A 148 -8.88 1.77 -7.02
C PHE A 148 -7.79 0.72 -7.14
N ASP A 149 -6.63 0.95 -6.51
CA ASP A 149 -5.46 0.08 -6.69
C ASP A 149 -4.82 -0.28 -5.35
N THR A 150 -5.11 -1.48 -4.85
CA THR A 150 -4.52 -2.02 -3.60
C THR A 150 -3.01 -2.23 -3.67
N GLY A 151 -2.43 -2.28 -4.88
CA GLY A 151 -1.01 -2.46 -5.14
C GLY A 151 -0.16 -1.18 -5.08
N THR A 152 -0.80 -0.01 -4.96
CA THR A 152 -0.10 1.29 -4.94
C THR A 152 -0.22 1.96 -3.58
N ALA A 153 0.86 2.58 -3.09
CA ALA A 153 0.85 3.27 -1.80
C ALA A 153 0.15 4.64 -1.87
N PHE A 154 0.52 5.47 -2.85
CA PHE A 154 0.08 6.85 -3.02
C PHE A 154 -1.25 6.95 -3.77
N MET A 155 -1.85 8.14 -3.73
CA MET A 155 -2.85 8.55 -4.71
C MET A 155 -2.15 9.27 -5.87
N ARG A 156 -2.62 9.06 -7.09
CA ARG A 156 -2.20 9.82 -8.26
C ARG A 156 -3.41 10.41 -8.96
N GLY A 157 -3.31 11.66 -9.38
CA GLY A 157 -4.36 12.33 -10.13
C GLY A 157 -3.83 13.43 -11.04
N PRO A 158 -4.74 14.16 -11.72
CA PRO A 158 -4.35 15.24 -12.62
C PRO A 158 -3.64 16.36 -11.86
N ASP A 159 -2.59 16.92 -12.47
CA ASP A 159 -1.78 18.00 -11.88
C ASP A 159 -2.61 19.20 -11.40
N TYR A 160 -3.74 19.46 -12.07
CA TYR A 160 -4.71 20.48 -11.68
C TYR A 160 -5.15 20.34 -10.21
N TYR A 161 -5.54 19.12 -9.80
CA TYR A 161 -5.99 18.87 -8.44
C TYR A 161 -4.84 18.93 -7.45
N VAL A 162 -3.70 18.32 -7.81
CA VAL A 162 -2.50 18.27 -6.95
C VAL A 162 -2.03 19.69 -6.65
N HIS A 163 -1.88 20.51 -7.68
CA HIS A 163 -1.53 21.92 -7.51
C HIS A 163 -2.56 22.64 -6.64
N ALA A 164 -3.85 22.46 -6.89
CA ALA A 164 -4.91 23.12 -6.11
C ALA A 164 -4.95 22.70 -4.62
N ILE A 165 -4.52 21.47 -4.30
CA ILE A 165 -4.45 20.97 -2.92
C ILE A 165 -3.27 21.58 -2.16
N TYR A 166 -2.09 21.64 -2.78
CA TYR A 166 -0.84 21.92 -2.04
C TYR A 166 -0.29 23.34 -2.19
N LYS A 167 -0.64 24.07 -3.26
CA LYS A 167 0.01 25.37 -3.60
C LYS A 167 -0.07 26.44 -2.51
N ASP A 168 -1.12 26.42 -1.69
CA ASP A 168 -1.38 27.44 -0.67
C ASP A 168 -0.81 27.03 0.71
N ILE A 169 -0.14 25.89 0.80
CA ILE A 169 0.50 25.42 2.03
C ILE A 169 1.85 26.14 2.20
N ALA A 170 2.01 26.84 3.32
CA ALA A 170 3.26 27.52 3.64
C ALA A 170 4.43 26.52 3.72
N GLY A 171 5.48 26.76 2.95
CA GLY A 171 6.66 25.89 2.89
C GLY A 171 6.50 24.65 2.01
N ALA A 172 5.39 24.52 1.28
CA ALA A 172 5.26 23.48 0.28
C ALA A 172 6.04 23.82 -1.00
N ALA A 173 6.65 22.82 -1.63
CA ALA A 173 7.37 22.97 -2.88
C ALA A 173 7.07 21.81 -3.83
N LEU A 174 6.84 22.13 -5.11
CA LEU A 174 6.69 21.13 -6.15
C LEU A 174 8.05 20.44 -6.39
N VAL A 175 8.06 19.12 -6.41
CA VAL A 175 9.25 18.29 -6.63
C VAL A 175 8.97 17.24 -7.70
N PRO A 176 9.89 17.02 -8.66
CA PRO A 176 9.79 15.91 -9.59
C PRO A 176 10.04 14.58 -8.88
N VAL A 177 9.21 13.59 -9.14
CA VAL A 177 9.35 12.23 -8.58
C VAL A 177 10.17 11.33 -9.49
N ASP A 178 10.18 11.62 -10.79
CA ASP A 178 10.89 10.86 -11.78
C ASP A 178 11.85 11.75 -12.61
N PRO A 179 12.87 11.18 -13.27
CA PRO A 179 13.85 11.96 -14.02
C PRO A 179 13.28 12.73 -15.21
N THR A 180 12.11 12.33 -15.71
CA THR A 180 11.44 13.01 -16.84
C THR A 180 10.57 14.17 -16.38
N GLY A 181 10.27 14.27 -15.08
CA GLY A 181 9.40 15.30 -14.51
C GLY A 181 7.93 15.16 -14.92
N THR A 182 7.53 13.97 -15.41
CA THR A 182 6.14 13.68 -15.80
C THR A 182 5.29 13.29 -14.59
N ILE A 183 5.93 12.91 -13.49
CA ILE A 183 5.30 12.66 -12.21
C ILE A 183 5.84 13.68 -11.22
N VAL A 184 4.93 14.39 -10.56
CA VAL A 184 5.25 15.43 -9.59
C VAL A 184 4.65 15.12 -8.23
N ALA A 185 5.28 15.62 -7.19
CA ALA A 185 4.76 15.60 -5.83
C ALA A 185 4.96 16.98 -5.20
N TYR A 186 4.35 17.20 -4.03
CA TYR A 186 4.67 18.35 -3.19
C TYR A 186 5.43 17.88 -1.96
N SER A 187 6.63 18.41 -1.74
CA SER A 187 7.20 18.40 -0.41
C SER A 187 6.43 19.40 0.45
N VAL A 188 6.24 19.07 1.73
CA VAL A 188 5.47 19.89 2.67
C VAL A 188 6.12 19.85 4.06
N PRO A 189 5.85 20.82 4.95
CA PRO A 189 6.21 20.69 6.35
C PRO A 189 5.63 19.41 6.96
N CYS A 190 6.39 18.70 7.78
CA CYS A 190 5.95 17.41 8.33
C CYS A 190 4.78 17.48 9.33
N ASN A 191 4.47 18.67 9.83
CA ASN A 191 3.27 18.94 10.63
C ASN A 191 2.08 19.42 9.77
N THR A 192 2.15 19.29 8.45
CA THR A 192 1.05 19.64 7.55
C THR A 192 -0.15 18.75 7.83
N LYS A 193 -1.30 19.40 8.02
CA LYS A 193 -2.57 18.75 8.35
C LYS A 193 -3.61 19.14 7.30
N LEU A 194 -4.07 18.17 6.52
CA LEU A 194 -5.00 18.39 5.40
C LEU A 194 -6.38 17.82 5.68
N ASN A 195 -7.41 18.61 5.37
CA ASN A 195 -8.79 18.15 5.37
C ASN A 195 -9.20 17.82 3.92
N LEU A 196 -9.13 16.54 3.59
CA LEU A 196 -9.45 16.01 2.27
C LEU A 196 -10.67 15.09 2.36
N THR A 197 -11.57 15.20 1.41
CA THR A 197 -12.73 14.31 1.31
C THR A 197 -13.04 14.05 -0.15
N PHE A 198 -13.01 12.79 -0.55
CA PHE A 198 -13.36 12.36 -1.91
C PHE A 198 -14.87 12.16 -2.03
N SER A 199 -15.42 12.41 -3.21
CA SER A 199 -16.87 12.28 -3.46
C SER A 199 -17.14 11.38 -4.66
N PHE A 200 -18.01 10.40 -4.45
CA PHE A 200 -18.50 9.50 -5.50
C PHE A 200 -20.03 9.44 -5.43
N SER A 201 -20.71 9.83 -6.50
CA SER A 201 -22.18 9.85 -6.57
C SER A 201 -22.84 10.56 -5.37
N GLY A 202 -22.24 11.67 -4.93
CA GLY A 202 -22.69 12.46 -3.78
C GLY A 202 -22.33 11.91 -2.40
N THR A 203 -21.74 10.71 -2.32
CA THR A 203 -21.28 10.11 -1.05
C THR A 203 -19.85 10.57 -0.75
N LYS A 204 -19.62 11.00 0.49
CA LYS A 204 -18.35 11.60 0.94
C LYS A 204 -17.50 10.59 1.71
N TYR A 205 -16.23 10.52 1.36
CA TYR A 205 -15.23 9.64 1.97
C TYR A 205 -14.06 10.49 2.50
N PRO A 206 -14.08 10.85 3.79
CA PRO A 206 -13.03 11.65 4.41
C PRO A 206 -11.73 10.86 4.52
N ILE A 207 -10.61 11.56 4.34
CA ILE A 207 -9.27 11.00 4.52
C ILE A 207 -8.73 11.41 5.87
N HIS A 208 -8.24 10.45 6.63
CA HIS A 208 -7.55 10.76 7.88
C HIS A 208 -6.27 11.56 7.58
N PRO A 209 -6.00 12.69 8.25
CA PRO A 209 -4.84 13.54 7.93
C PRO A 209 -3.45 12.84 7.96
N ILE A 210 -3.31 11.75 8.70
CA ILE A 210 -2.07 10.96 8.78
C ILE A 210 -1.83 10.14 7.49
N ASP A 211 -2.87 9.84 6.71
CA ASP A 211 -2.79 9.20 5.39
C ASP A 211 -2.70 10.25 4.24
N ALA A 212 -2.85 11.54 4.55
CA ALA A 212 -2.73 12.62 3.57
C ALA A 212 -1.26 13.03 3.32
N ILE A 213 -0.34 12.65 4.22
CA ILE A 213 1.08 13.00 4.16
C ILE A 213 1.90 11.72 4.35
N GLU A 214 2.92 11.54 3.51
CA GLU A 214 3.91 10.47 3.65
C GLU A 214 5.22 11.00 4.24
N LEU A 215 5.72 10.26 5.24
CA LEU A 215 6.96 10.57 5.95
C LEU A 215 8.10 9.68 5.43
N GLY A 216 9.18 10.33 5.05
CA GLY A 216 10.48 9.73 4.77
C GLY A 216 11.57 10.31 5.67
N MET A 217 12.73 9.67 5.64
CA MET A 217 13.94 10.15 6.28
C MET A 217 15.11 10.06 5.31
N ASN A 218 15.89 11.13 5.24
CA ASN A 218 17.10 11.19 4.43
C ASN A 218 18.27 10.50 5.17
N ASP A 219 19.33 10.17 4.42
CA ASP A 219 20.53 9.53 4.95
C ASP A 219 21.21 10.34 6.08
N ASP A 220 20.99 11.66 6.12
CA ASP A 220 21.52 12.57 7.15
C ASP A 220 20.64 12.67 8.42
N GLY A 221 19.55 11.89 8.48
CA GLY A 221 18.61 11.88 9.60
C GLY A 221 17.61 13.04 9.59
N THR A 222 17.53 13.81 8.50
CA THR A 222 16.49 14.83 8.33
C THR A 222 15.19 14.22 7.81
N PHE A 223 14.05 14.72 8.32
CA PHE A 223 12.74 14.31 7.82
C PHE A 223 12.46 14.94 6.47
N THR A 224 11.88 14.14 5.57
CA THR A 224 11.29 14.61 4.31
C THR A 224 9.82 14.21 4.32
N CYS A 225 8.92 15.18 4.16
CA CYS A 225 7.50 14.91 4.06
C CYS A 225 6.98 15.31 2.70
N VAL A 226 6.15 14.44 2.12
CA VAL A 226 5.51 14.65 0.82
C VAL A 226 4.01 14.44 0.95
N GLY A 227 3.23 15.17 0.17
CA GLY A 227 1.81 14.90 0.03
C GLY A 227 1.57 13.49 -0.51
N SER A 228 0.56 12.78 0.01
CA SER A 228 0.22 11.43 -0.47
C SER A 228 -0.50 11.43 -1.81
N ILE A 229 -0.84 12.62 -2.33
CA ILE A 229 -1.41 12.80 -3.67
C ILE A 229 -0.32 13.35 -4.59
N THR A 230 0.02 12.56 -5.61
CA THR A 230 1.00 12.88 -6.66
C THR A 230 0.31 13.26 -7.96
N GLY A 231 0.96 14.12 -8.74
CA GLY A 231 0.52 14.56 -10.06
C GLY A 231 1.16 13.73 -11.16
N GLY A 232 0.43 13.53 -12.26
CA GLY A 232 0.91 12.90 -13.48
C GLY A 232 -0.12 11.96 -14.09
N ASP A 233 0.13 11.57 -15.34
CA ASP A 233 -0.81 10.74 -16.09
C ASP A 233 -0.98 9.35 -15.47
N VAL A 234 -2.24 8.90 -15.45
CA VAL A 234 -2.64 7.55 -15.08
C VAL A 234 -3.11 6.83 -16.36
N PRO A 235 -2.49 5.72 -16.75
CA PRO A 235 -3.03 4.91 -17.83
C PRO A 235 -4.48 4.46 -17.54
N ALA A 236 -5.38 4.69 -18.50
CA ALA A 236 -6.79 4.25 -18.48
C ALA A 236 -7.69 4.86 -17.37
N ALA A 237 -7.23 5.84 -16.59
CA ALA A 237 -8.07 6.63 -15.68
C ALA A 237 -7.51 8.05 -15.50
N ASP A 238 -8.25 8.95 -14.85
CA ASP A 238 -7.70 10.24 -14.39
C ASP A 238 -7.00 10.08 -13.04
N TRP A 239 -7.55 9.21 -12.19
CA TRP A 239 -7.09 8.97 -10.83
C TRP A 239 -6.74 7.52 -10.58
N LEU A 240 -5.69 7.30 -9.81
CA LEU A 240 -5.36 6.03 -9.18
C LEU A 240 -5.36 6.25 -7.67
N LEU A 241 -6.28 5.60 -6.96
CA LEU A 241 -6.40 5.71 -5.51
C LEU A 241 -5.83 4.47 -4.84
N GLY A 242 -4.61 4.63 -4.31
CA GLY A 242 -3.88 3.60 -3.59
C GLY A 242 -4.21 3.52 -2.10
N SER A 243 -3.33 2.88 -1.34
CA SER A 243 -3.48 2.62 0.09
C SER A 243 -3.74 3.88 0.93
N ALA A 244 -3.20 5.03 0.52
CA ALA A 244 -3.46 6.31 1.19
C ALA A 244 -4.95 6.71 1.16
N PHE A 245 -5.70 6.30 0.14
CA PHE A 245 -7.16 6.38 0.13
C PHE A 245 -7.79 5.14 0.78
N LEU A 246 -7.37 3.94 0.35
CA LEU A 246 -8.03 2.67 0.67
C LEU A 246 -7.96 2.29 2.15
N ARG A 247 -7.03 2.83 2.94
CA ARG A 247 -7.03 2.68 4.42
C ARG A 247 -8.19 3.39 5.11
N ASN A 248 -8.89 4.30 4.43
CA ASN A 248 -10.00 5.08 4.99
C ASN A 248 -11.38 4.48 4.68
N VAL A 249 -11.40 3.38 3.93
CA VAL A 249 -12.63 2.71 3.49
C VAL A 249 -12.52 1.19 3.63
N TYR A 250 -13.61 0.54 4.02
CA TYR A 250 -13.77 -0.90 3.82
C TYR A 250 -14.35 -1.12 2.41
N GLN A 251 -13.69 -1.95 1.61
CA GLN A 251 -13.96 -2.07 0.18
C GLN A 251 -14.54 -3.43 -0.17
N VAL A 252 -15.52 -3.46 -1.08
CA VAL A 252 -15.99 -4.67 -1.76
C VAL A 252 -15.70 -4.52 -3.25
N TYR A 253 -15.10 -5.55 -3.84
CA TYR A 253 -14.82 -5.66 -5.26
C TYR A 253 -15.60 -6.84 -5.83
N ASN A 254 -16.71 -6.54 -6.50
CA ASN A 254 -17.62 -7.52 -7.07
C ASN A 254 -17.26 -7.77 -8.55
N TYR A 255 -16.96 -9.02 -8.88
CA TYR A 255 -16.48 -9.43 -10.20
C TYR A 255 -17.62 -9.64 -11.21
N GLY A 256 -18.88 -9.51 -10.78
CA GLY A 256 -20.05 -9.78 -11.58
C GLY A 256 -20.17 -11.27 -11.90
N ASN A 257 -20.53 -11.59 -13.14
CA ASN A 257 -20.59 -12.97 -13.61
C ASN A 257 -19.17 -13.50 -13.87
N SER A 258 -18.65 -14.34 -12.97
CA SER A 258 -17.30 -14.92 -13.07
C SER A 258 -17.11 -15.79 -14.30
N SER A 259 -18.17 -16.32 -14.91
CA SER A 259 -18.05 -17.06 -16.18
C SER A 259 -17.86 -16.15 -17.40
N ASP A 260 -18.16 -14.85 -17.27
CA ASP A 260 -17.93 -13.85 -18.32
C ASP A 260 -16.69 -13.01 -17.98
N ILE A 261 -15.58 -13.30 -18.67
CA ILE A 261 -14.32 -12.57 -18.51
C ILE A 261 -14.41 -11.08 -18.87
N ARG A 262 -15.48 -10.66 -19.55
CA ARG A 262 -15.79 -9.26 -19.92
C ARG A 262 -16.89 -8.67 -19.05
N ALA A 263 -17.29 -9.34 -17.97
CA ALA A 263 -18.21 -8.77 -17.00
C ALA A 263 -17.68 -7.41 -16.50
N HIS A 264 -18.59 -6.46 -16.38
CA HIS A 264 -18.30 -5.18 -15.76
C HIS A 264 -18.28 -5.38 -14.24
N PRO A 265 -17.12 -5.18 -13.60
CA PRO A 265 -17.05 -5.26 -12.15
C PRO A 265 -17.79 -4.10 -11.49
N ALA A 266 -18.00 -4.20 -10.18
CA ALA A 266 -18.53 -3.10 -9.38
C ALA A 266 -17.81 -2.99 -8.04
N THR A 267 -17.71 -1.77 -7.52
CA THR A 267 -17.15 -1.51 -6.19
C THR A 267 -18.20 -0.95 -5.24
N GLN A 268 -18.05 -1.26 -3.95
CA GLN A 268 -18.83 -0.64 -2.88
C GLN A 268 -17.85 -0.22 -1.78
N LEU A 269 -18.04 0.98 -1.24
CA LEU A 269 -17.14 1.57 -0.25
C LEU A 269 -17.91 1.98 0.99
N LEU A 270 -17.44 1.54 2.15
CA LEU A 270 -17.91 1.97 3.46
C LEU A 270 -16.83 2.84 4.11
N SER A 271 -17.13 4.11 4.40
CA SER A 271 -16.21 4.96 5.17
C SER A 271 -15.99 4.38 6.56
N ILE A 272 -14.73 4.27 6.98
CA ILE A 272 -14.35 3.84 8.33
C ILE A 272 -13.68 4.96 9.13
N VAL A 273 -13.70 6.18 8.60
CA VAL A 273 -13.14 7.38 9.23
C VAL A 273 -14.26 8.25 9.79
N ASP A 274 -14.13 8.58 11.07
CA ASP A 274 -14.83 9.70 11.69
C ASP A 274 -14.00 10.98 11.44
N PRO A 275 -14.49 11.93 10.62
CA PRO A 275 -13.71 13.11 10.24
C PRO A 275 -13.42 14.05 11.42
N GLU A 276 -14.31 14.14 12.41
CA GLU A 276 -14.12 15.02 13.56
C GLU A 276 -13.06 14.45 14.49
N LYS A 277 -13.14 13.15 14.77
CA LYS A 277 -12.13 12.45 15.57
C LYS A 277 -10.77 12.47 14.88
N ALA A 278 -10.71 12.11 13.60
CA ALA A 278 -9.46 12.08 12.83
C ALA A 278 -8.79 13.46 12.77
N TRP A 279 -9.58 14.53 12.66
CA TRP A 279 -9.07 15.89 12.73
C TRP A 279 -8.56 16.25 14.13
N ALA A 280 -9.28 15.88 15.19
CA ALA A 280 -8.90 16.19 16.57
C ALA A 280 -7.58 15.52 16.98
N GLU A 281 -7.34 14.27 16.55
CA GLU A 281 -6.16 13.50 16.96
C GLU A 281 -4.92 13.69 16.07
N ALA A 282 -5.10 14.22 14.85
CA ALA A 282 -4.06 14.33 13.83
C ALA A 282 -2.74 14.94 14.31
N ASP A 283 -2.77 16.06 15.03
CA ASP A 283 -1.54 16.75 15.46
C ASP A 283 -0.69 15.88 16.39
N SER A 284 -1.35 15.12 17.27
CA SER A 284 -0.69 14.19 18.19
C SER A 284 -0.10 12.99 17.46
N LEU A 285 -0.82 12.43 16.47
CA LEU A 285 -0.39 11.29 15.69
C LEU A 285 0.75 11.63 14.72
N LEU A 286 0.71 12.81 14.09
CA LEU A 286 1.79 13.32 13.24
C LEU A 286 3.08 13.49 14.04
N LEU A 287 3.00 14.05 15.25
CA LEU A 287 4.15 14.16 16.14
C LEU A 287 4.67 12.78 16.58
N ALA A 288 3.77 11.87 16.98
CA ALA A 288 4.13 10.51 17.36
C ALA A 288 4.80 9.74 16.20
N ARG A 289 4.35 9.96 14.96
CA ARG A 289 4.97 9.41 13.75
C ARG A 289 6.41 9.90 13.56
N LEU A 290 6.67 11.18 13.76
CA LEU A 290 8.03 11.73 13.70
C LEU A 290 8.94 11.09 14.75
N VAL A 291 8.48 11.00 16.01
CA VAL A 291 9.24 10.38 17.10
C VAL A 291 9.54 8.90 16.80
N ALA A 292 8.56 8.17 16.27
CA ALA A 292 8.74 6.75 15.92
C ALA A 292 9.79 6.55 14.82
N TYR A 293 9.77 7.38 13.77
CA TYR A 293 10.78 7.33 12.69
C TYR A 293 12.18 7.71 13.19
N GLU A 294 12.29 8.69 14.08
CA GLU A 294 13.58 9.07 14.69
C GLU A 294 14.17 7.94 15.54
N ALA A 295 13.32 7.26 16.31
CA ALA A 295 13.74 6.09 17.09
C ALA A 295 14.21 4.94 16.19
N ASP A 296 13.47 4.65 15.11
CA ASP A 296 13.82 3.61 14.15
C ASP A 296 15.16 3.92 13.45
N TYR A 297 15.35 5.14 12.95
CA TYR A 297 16.59 5.57 12.32
C TYR A 297 17.78 5.51 13.29
N THR A 298 17.61 5.96 14.53
CA THR A 298 18.70 5.91 15.52
C THR A 298 19.10 4.46 15.81
N SER A 299 18.12 3.55 15.87
CA SER A 299 18.37 2.12 16.12
C SER A 299 19.10 1.41 14.97
N THR A 300 18.82 1.83 13.72
CA THR A 300 19.36 1.20 12.51
C THR A 300 20.68 1.81 12.05
N SER A 301 20.85 3.13 12.18
CA SER A 301 22.05 3.86 11.75
C SER A 301 23.16 3.92 12.82
N GLY A 302 22.80 3.79 14.11
CA GLY A 302 23.73 3.94 15.22
C GLY A 302 24.27 5.37 15.40
N LEU A 303 23.71 6.36 14.70
CA LEU A 303 24.11 7.77 14.75
C LEU A 303 22.94 8.63 15.28
N PRO A 304 23.16 9.45 16.33
CA PRO A 304 22.19 10.47 16.69
C PRO A 304 22.13 11.54 15.58
N ARG A 305 20.95 12.12 15.40
CA ARG A 305 20.63 13.14 14.39
C ARG A 305 21.73 14.22 14.28
N ALA A 306 22.14 14.54 13.06
CA ALA A 306 22.83 15.79 12.79
C ALA A 306 21.82 16.94 12.91
N THR A 307 21.91 17.73 13.98
CA THR A 307 21.01 18.86 14.21
C THR A 307 21.07 19.83 13.01
N PRO A 308 19.97 20.03 12.26
CA PRO A 308 19.94 21.07 11.24
C PRO A 308 19.94 22.43 11.95
N SER A 309 20.80 23.35 11.51
CA SER A 309 20.95 24.67 12.13
C SER A 309 19.75 25.62 11.94
N HIS A 310 18.61 25.16 11.40
CA HIS A 310 17.37 25.92 11.27
C HIS A 310 16.17 25.05 11.66
N ALA A 311 15.94 24.87 12.96
CA ALA A 311 14.61 24.55 13.47
C ALA A 311 13.92 25.88 13.84
N GLN A 312 12.82 26.22 13.17
CA GLN A 312 11.95 27.29 13.64
C GLN A 312 11.29 26.84 14.94
N SER A 313 11.77 27.38 16.06
CA SER A 313 11.21 27.14 17.38
C SER A 313 9.82 27.75 17.47
N TYR A 314 8.79 26.92 17.59
CA TYR A 314 7.45 27.36 17.96
C TYR A 314 7.51 28.01 19.36
N SER A 315 7.23 29.32 19.44
CA SER A 315 7.22 30.13 20.67
C SER A 315 5.81 30.38 21.20
N GLY A 316 4.82 29.66 20.70
CA GLY A 316 3.44 29.79 21.16
C GLY A 316 3.22 29.21 22.56
N PRO A 317 2.26 29.73 23.33
CA PRO A 317 1.94 29.19 24.66
C PRO A 317 1.52 27.71 24.56
N LEU A 318 2.08 26.87 25.42
CA LEU A 318 1.63 25.49 25.62
C LEU A 318 0.22 25.53 26.24
N ALA A 319 -0.79 25.03 25.51
CA ALA A 319 -2.11 24.80 26.08
C ALA A 319 -2.01 23.69 27.13
N THR A 320 -2.28 24.03 28.39
CA THR A 320 -2.35 23.04 29.47
C THR A 320 -3.66 22.27 29.32
N ALA A 321 -3.61 21.09 28.72
CA ALA A 321 -4.75 20.17 28.70
C ALA A 321 -5.05 19.74 30.14
N SER A 322 -6.21 20.14 30.65
CA SER A 322 -6.74 19.68 31.94
C SER A 322 -7.64 18.47 31.68
N ILE A 323 -7.17 17.30 32.07
CA ILE A 323 -7.98 16.07 32.02
C ILE A 323 -9.00 16.18 33.14
N THR A 324 -10.27 16.41 32.80
CA THR A 324 -11.38 16.30 33.74
C THR A 324 -11.98 14.91 33.57
N ALA A 325 -11.67 14.00 34.48
CA ALA A 325 -12.34 12.71 34.54
C ALA A 325 -13.78 12.96 35.02
N ALA A 326 -14.74 12.72 34.14
CA ALA A 326 -16.13 12.53 34.53
C ALA A 326 -16.30 11.05 34.90
N ASP A 327 -16.63 10.77 36.15
CA ASP A 327 -17.48 9.62 36.48
C ASP A 327 -18.18 9.88 37.81
N ASN A 328 -19.50 9.72 37.76
CA ASN A 328 -20.40 9.81 38.89
C ASN A 328 -20.86 8.38 39.24
N GLU A 329 -21.23 8.20 40.51
CA GLU A 329 -21.91 7.02 41.10
C GLU A 329 -21.05 5.91 41.75
N LYS A 330 -20.63 6.22 43.00
CA LYS A 330 -21.17 5.62 44.23
C LYS A 330 -21.24 4.08 44.31
N HIS A 331 -20.24 3.47 44.97
CA HIS A 331 -20.51 2.44 45.99
C HIS A 331 -19.46 2.48 47.11
N THR A 332 -19.98 2.67 48.32
CA THR A 332 -19.29 2.63 49.61
C THR A 332 -18.92 1.21 50.02
N ALA A 333 -17.68 0.98 50.46
CA ALA A 333 -17.36 0.29 51.71
C ALA A 333 -15.86 0.40 52.04
N ALA A 334 -15.59 0.65 53.32
CA ALA A 334 -14.30 0.91 53.92
C ALA A 334 -13.42 -0.34 54.08
N ALA A 335 -12.09 -0.17 54.09
CA ALA A 335 -11.26 -0.34 55.30
C ALA A 335 -9.75 -0.27 54.99
N SER A 336 -9.08 0.65 55.70
CA SER A 336 -7.74 0.58 56.34
C SER A 336 -6.59 -0.26 55.76
N GLY A 337 -5.41 0.35 55.67
CA GLY A 337 -4.14 -0.37 55.84
C GLY A 337 -2.92 0.27 55.19
N SER A 338 -2.07 0.86 56.03
CA SER A 338 -0.73 1.42 55.76
C SER A 338 0.27 0.48 55.06
N GLY A 339 1.24 1.06 54.34
CA GLY A 339 2.56 0.43 54.16
C GLY A 339 3.27 0.78 52.85
N ALA A 340 4.42 1.46 52.96
CA ALA A 340 5.33 1.78 51.86
C ALA A 340 6.12 0.55 51.35
N SER A 341 6.50 0.55 50.07
CA SER A 341 7.85 0.20 49.57
C SER A 341 7.83 -0.02 48.06
N ALA A 342 8.87 0.50 47.40
CA ALA A 342 9.24 0.23 46.02
C ALA A 342 9.49 -1.26 45.75
N ALA A 343 9.21 -1.71 44.52
CA ALA A 343 10.11 -2.53 43.70
C ALA A 343 9.49 -2.91 42.34
N THR A 344 10.33 -2.76 41.32
CA THR A 344 10.42 -3.39 40.01
C THR A 344 9.72 -4.76 39.89
N ALA A 345 8.91 -4.96 38.84
CA ALA A 345 8.37 -6.27 38.47
C ALA A 345 8.71 -6.61 37.02
N THR A 346 9.65 -7.54 36.88
CA THR A 346 9.93 -8.35 35.69
C THR A 346 8.92 -9.50 35.60
N HIS A 347 8.54 -9.85 34.37
CA HIS A 347 7.57 -10.89 34.05
C HIS A 347 8.05 -12.30 34.47
N ALA A 348 7.11 -13.04 35.06
CA ALA A 348 7.23 -14.42 35.48
C ALA A 348 7.17 -15.40 34.30
N ALA A 349 8.07 -16.39 34.30
CA ALA A 349 7.89 -17.69 33.66
C ALA A 349 7.76 -18.73 34.78
N LEU A 350 6.66 -19.49 34.78
CA LEU A 350 6.45 -20.61 35.70
C LEU A 350 6.51 -21.94 34.95
N ALA A 351 7.20 -22.87 35.60
CA ALA A 351 7.57 -24.20 35.17
C ALA A 351 6.42 -25.22 35.16
N GLY A 352 6.69 -26.34 34.49
CA GLY A 352 6.12 -27.65 34.79
C GLY A 352 7.14 -28.72 34.44
N ALA A 353 7.82 -29.26 35.45
CA ALA A 353 8.74 -30.39 35.39
C ALA A 353 8.08 -31.62 36.03
N LEU A 354 8.43 -32.83 35.60
CA LEU A 354 8.57 -34.02 36.47
C LEU A 354 9.61 -35.00 35.89
N ALA A 355 10.56 -35.40 36.74
CA ALA A 355 11.51 -36.52 36.60
C ALA A 355 10.79 -37.87 36.92
N GLU A 356 11.33 -39.10 36.82
CA GLU A 356 12.62 -39.72 37.19
C GLU A 356 12.58 -41.17 36.61
N ASP A 357 13.55 -41.67 35.85
CA ASP A 357 14.73 -42.50 36.19
C ASP A 357 14.56 -44.05 36.19
N SER A 358 15.57 -44.75 35.60
CA SER A 358 16.08 -46.13 35.87
C SER A 358 16.46 -47.05 34.65
N ILE A 359 17.77 -47.04 34.32
CA ILE A 359 18.80 -48.07 33.93
C ILE A 359 18.43 -49.52 33.38
N PRO A 360 19.37 -50.36 32.83
CA PRO A 360 19.99 -50.45 31.48
C PRO A 360 19.79 -51.79 30.69
N SER A 361 20.15 -51.76 29.39
CA SER A 361 20.66 -52.83 28.48
C SER A 361 20.16 -54.29 28.55
N SER A 362 19.64 -54.79 27.41
CA SER A 362 19.81 -56.20 26.99
C SER A 362 19.93 -56.32 25.46
N ALA A 363 20.98 -57.00 25.00
CA ALA A 363 21.28 -57.30 23.61
C ALA A 363 20.22 -58.21 22.95
N GLY A 364 19.94 -57.96 21.67
CA GLY A 364 19.13 -58.83 20.82
C GLY A 364 19.30 -58.51 19.33
N ASN A 365 20.20 -59.24 18.67
CA ASN A 365 20.38 -59.44 17.22
C ASN A 365 19.79 -58.40 16.25
N THR A 366 20.64 -57.56 15.65
CA THR A 366 20.31 -56.84 14.41
C THR A 366 20.57 -57.73 13.20
N ASP A 367 19.50 -58.03 12.47
CA ASP A 367 19.46 -58.89 11.29
C ASP A 367 20.17 -58.24 10.08
N LEU A 368 21.44 -58.63 9.89
CA LEU A 368 22.36 -58.09 8.89
C LEU A 368 21.95 -58.25 7.40
N PRO A 369 21.08 -59.20 6.97
CA PRO A 369 20.65 -59.30 5.57
C PRO A 369 19.67 -58.20 5.11
N GLY A 370 19.02 -57.48 6.02
CA GLY A 370 18.10 -56.38 5.69
C GLY A 370 18.79 -55.06 5.38
N LEU A 371 19.93 -54.80 6.04
CA LEU A 371 20.69 -53.55 5.91
C LEU A 371 21.47 -53.47 4.59
N MET A 372 21.86 -54.61 4.03
CA MET A 372 22.53 -54.69 2.73
C MET A 372 21.57 -54.52 1.54
N ARG A 373 20.25 -54.64 1.72
CA ARG A 373 19.28 -54.49 0.61
C ARG A 373 18.92 -53.03 0.34
N ASN A 374 18.98 -52.17 1.36
CA ASN A 374 18.61 -50.75 1.26
C ASN A 374 19.80 -49.84 0.89
N SER A 375 21.04 -50.32 1.05
CA SER A 375 22.23 -49.55 0.66
C SER A 375 22.37 -49.39 -0.85
N TYR A 376 21.97 -50.39 -1.65
CA TYR A 376 22.01 -50.31 -3.12
C TYR A 376 21.00 -49.30 -3.68
N ILE A 377 19.83 -49.15 -3.05
CA ILE A 377 18.82 -48.16 -3.44
C ILE A 377 19.33 -46.75 -3.12
N GLY A 378 19.95 -46.54 -1.95
CA GLY A 378 20.58 -45.28 -1.58
C GLY A 378 21.73 -44.87 -2.51
N LEU A 379 22.60 -45.83 -2.88
CA LEU A 379 23.71 -45.58 -3.82
C LEU A 379 23.21 -45.33 -5.25
N GLY A 380 22.13 -46.01 -5.69
CA GLY A 380 21.51 -45.79 -6.99
C GLY A 380 20.90 -44.39 -7.12
N LEU A 381 20.17 -43.92 -6.09
CA LEU A 381 19.60 -42.56 -6.07
C LEU A 381 20.68 -41.49 -6.07
N LEU A 382 21.77 -41.69 -5.31
CA LEU A 382 22.93 -40.78 -5.32
C LEU A 382 23.59 -40.68 -6.69
N GLY A 383 23.71 -41.80 -7.40
CA GLY A 383 24.22 -41.83 -8.77
C GLY A 383 23.35 -41.03 -9.75
N VAL A 384 22.02 -41.17 -9.67
CA VAL A 384 21.07 -40.43 -10.52
C VAL A 384 21.14 -38.93 -10.26
N VAL A 385 21.22 -38.51 -9.00
CA VAL A 385 21.36 -37.10 -8.62
C VAL A 385 22.69 -36.52 -9.12
N LEU A 386 23.78 -37.29 -9.05
CA LEU A 386 25.09 -36.84 -9.53
C LEU A 386 25.11 -36.66 -11.06
N VAL A 387 24.47 -37.56 -11.81
CA VAL A 387 24.34 -37.44 -13.27
C VAL A 387 23.49 -36.22 -13.64
N LEU A 388 22.38 -35.98 -12.94
CA LEU A 388 21.55 -34.78 -13.13
C LEU A 388 22.33 -33.49 -12.88
N LEU A 389 23.14 -33.45 -11.81
CA LEU A 389 24.01 -32.29 -11.52
C LEU A 389 25.03 -32.06 -12.63
N ILE A 390 25.66 -33.11 -13.16
CA ILE A 390 26.63 -32.99 -14.25
C ILE A 390 25.93 -32.48 -15.53
N VAL A 391 24.71 -32.93 -15.81
CA VAL A 391 23.92 -32.44 -16.96
C VAL A 391 23.55 -30.96 -16.80
N VAL A 392 23.10 -30.54 -15.61
CA VAL A 392 22.78 -29.13 -15.33
C VAL A 392 24.02 -28.25 -15.45
N ILE A 393 25.17 -28.70 -14.94
CA ILE A 393 26.45 -27.98 -15.07
C ILE A 393 26.84 -27.90 -16.56
N GLY A 394 26.70 -28.99 -17.31
CA GLY A 394 26.97 -29.02 -18.76
C GLY A 394 26.09 -28.04 -19.55
N LEU A 395 24.80 -27.98 -19.24
CA LEU A 395 23.84 -27.03 -19.84
C LEU A 395 24.13 -25.59 -19.43
N SER A 396 24.56 -25.37 -18.18
CA SER A 396 24.96 -24.03 -17.70
C SER A 396 26.22 -23.53 -18.41
N VAL A 397 27.20 -24.42 -18.65
CA VAL A 397 28.46 -24.09 -19.34
C VAL A 397 28.26 -23.89 -20.85
N THR A 398 27.32 -24.61 -21.48
CA THR A 398 26.98 -24.38 -22.90
C THR A 398 26.14 -23.12 -23.11
N SER A 399 25.34 -22.71 -22.12
CA SER A 399 24.62 -21.43 -22.12
C SER A 399 25.53 -20.20 -21.97
N THR A 400 26.78 -20.37 -21.53
CA THR A 400 27.72 -19.27 -21.26
C THR A 400 28.85 -19.14 -22.30
N ARG A 401 28.56 -19.32 -23.60
CA ARG A 401 29.46 -18.82 -24.66
C ARG A 401 29.06 -17.40 -25.07
N PRO A 402 29.99 -16.43 -25.10
CA PRO A 402 29.66 -15.00 -25.04
C PRO A 402 29.41 -14.41 -26.43
N SER A 403 28.22 -13.86 -26.66
CA SER A 403 28.05 -12.80 -27.67
C SER A 403 26.96 -11.83 -27.24
N LYS A 404 27.42 -10.76 -26.56
CA LYS A 404 26.88 -9.40 -26.44
C LYS A 404 27.28 -8.87 -25.07
N GLY A 405 28.28 -8.00 -25.07
CA GLY A 405 28.84 -7.41 -23.86
C GLY A 405 27.82 -6.55 -23.12
N TYR A 406 27.55 -6.90 -21.87
CA TYR A 406 27.00 -5.96 -20.91
C TYR A 406 28.14 -5.07 -20.41
N ARG A 407 28.07 -3.78 -20.75
CA ARG A 407 28.84 -2.74 -20.08
C ARG A 407 28.13 -2.43 -18.76
N PRO A 408 28.77 -2.57 -17.59
CA PRO A 408 28.21 -2.01 -16.36
C PRO A 408 28.21 -0.49 -16.51
N LEU A 409 27.02 0.12 -16.48
CA LEU A 409 26.90 1.55 -16.29
C LEU A 409 27.44 1.85 -14.89
N MET A 410 28.37 2.82 -14.84
CA MET A 410 28.96 3.30 -13.61
C MET A 410 27.88 3.63 -12.59
N VAL A 411 28.06 3.14 -11.37
CA VAL A 411 27.39 3.69 -10.18
C VAL A 411 27.82 5.15 -10.09
N SER A 412 26.96 6.05 -10.57
CA SER A 412 27.13 7.48 -10.31
C SER A 412 26.83 7.68 -8.83
N ARG A 413 27.90 7.83 -8.06
CA ARG A 413 27.88 8.35 -6.71
C ARG A 413 27.07 9.65 -6.73
N SER A 414 25.88 9.64 -6.12
CA SER A 414 25.05 10.84 -6.00
C SER A 414 25.89 11.93 -5.35
N ARG A 415 26.24 12.93 -6.15
CA ARG A 415 26.95 14.11 -5.68
C ARG A 415 25.86 15.07 -5.22
N THR A 416 25.80 15.30 -3.92
CA THR A 416 25.05 16.40 -3.32
C THR A 416 25.35 17.68 -4.10
N MET A 417 24.33 18.27 -4.71
CA MET A 417 24.42 19.64 -5.25
C MET A 417 23.87 20.61 -4.22
N PRO A 418 24.56 21.73 -3.98
CA PRO A 418 24.13 22.73 -3.00
C PRO A 418 22.91 23.49 -3.50
N MET A 419 22.04 23.88 -2.57
CA MET A 419 20.92 24.79 -2.84
C MET A 419 21.47 26.08 -3.44
N ALA A 420 21.02 26.41 -4.66
CA ALA A 420 21.21 27.74 -5.22
C ALA A 420 20.02 28.60 -4.79
N GLU A 421 20.30 29.53 -3.89
CA GLU A 421 19.49 30.71 -3.65
C GLU A 421 19.52 31.57 -4.91
N THR A 422 18.37 31.84 -5.53
CA THR A 422 18.04 33.14 -6.16
C THR A 422 16.59 33.13 -6.65
N ALA A 423 15.86 34.15 -6.21
CA ALA A 423 14.60 34.57 -6.77
C ALA A 423 14.79 35.15 -8.18
N ALA A 424 13.95 34.73 -9.13
CA ALA A 424 13.25 35.55 -10.14
C ALA A 424 12.79 34.68 -11.31
N GLU A 425 11.49 34.82 -11.62
CA GLU A 425 10.78 34.39 -12.84
C GLU A 425 10.64 32.87 -13.09
N ASP A 426 9.38 32.41 -12.95
CA ASP A 426 8.89 31.05 -13.14
C ASP A 426 8.71 30.74 -14.65
N PRO A 427 9.53 29.87 -15.27
CA PRO A 427 9.45 29.59 -16.71
C PRO A 427 8.82 28.22 -17.01
N PHE A 428 7.93 27.68 -16.15
CA PHE A 428 7.31 26.37 -16.38
C PHE A 428 5.84 26.40 -16.83
N TYR A 429 5.30 27.56 -17.19
CA TYR A 429 3.97 27.67 -17.81
C TYR A 429 4.04 28.31 -19.20
N SER A 430 4.29 27.48 -20.21
CA SER A 430 3.79 27.76 -21.57
C SER A 430 3.21 26.46 -22.14
N THR A 431 1.89 26.37 -22.20
CA THR A 431 1.19 25.29 -22.88
C THR A 431 1.21 25.53 -24.39
N PRO A 432 1.39 24.52 -25.27
CA PRO A 432 1.40 24.73 -26.73
C PRO A 432 0.04 25.06 -27.38
N TYR A 433 -1.03 25.33 -26.61
CA TYR A 433 -2.38 25.50 -27.16
C TYR A 433 -2.94 26.93 -27.11
N ASP A 434 -2.13 27.91 -26.70
CA ASP A 434 -2.48 29.33 -26.82
C ASP A 434 -1.79 29.98 -28.02
N SER A 435 -2.21 29.62 -29.23
CA SER A 435 -2.26 30.58 -30.34
C SER A 435 -3.20 30.09 -31.43
N GLY A 436 -4.44 30.58 -31.37
CA GLY A 436 -5.30 30.62 -32.55
C GLY A 436 -4.74 31.63 -33.55
N LYS A 437 -4.05 31.13 -34.57
CA LYS A 437 -4.19 31.50 -35.98
C LYS A 437 -3.77 30.36 -36.89
#